data_AF-A0A7C7MQP1-F1
#
_entry.id   AF-A0A7C7MQP1-F1
#
_cell.length_a   1.000
_cell.length_b   1.000
_cell.length_c   1.000
_cell.angle_alpha   90.00
_cell.angle_beta   90.00
_cell.angle_gamma   90.00
#
_symmetry.space_group_name_H-M   'P 1'
#
loop_
_entity.id
_entity.type
_entity.pdbx_description
1 polymer ?
#
loop_
_entity_poly.entity_id
_entity_poly.type
_entity_poly.pdbx_seq_one_letter_code
_entity_poly.pdbx_strand_id
1 'polypeptide(L)'
;TMTVTDSNRKINQKKLNAMLKAVQNYYPEYDISWVSGLEPWVGLRPLSADGLPYIGAFSQYPNLIAATGHAMLGISLSPITGKLICDIVSGNEPDFDMRMLSPNRF
;
A
#
# COMPACT_ATOMS: atom_id res chain seq x y z
N THR A 1 4.26 -13.90 2.11
CA THR A 1 5.18 -13.05 1.31
C THR A 1 4.39 -12.21 0.33
N MET A 2 4.77 -10.94 0.14
CA MET A 2 4.22 -10.08 -0.92
C MET A 2 4.54 -10.71 -2.28
N THR A 3 3.57 -10.75 -3.19
CA THR A 3 3.80 -11.27 -4.54
C THR A 3 3.73 -10.11 -5.51
N VAL A 4 4.85 -9.83 -6.17
CA VAL A 4 4.90 -8.92 -7.30
C VAL A 4 4.42 -9.74 -8.49
N THR A 5 3.20 -9.47 -8.95
CA THR A 5 2.62 -10.10 -10.14
C THR A 5 2.29 -9.01 -11.15
N ASP A 6 2.20 -9.40 -12.41
CA ASP A 6 1.40 -8.63 -13.36
C ASP A 6 -0.02 -8.43 -12.79
N SER A 7 -0.71 -7.37 -13.18
CA SER A 7 -1.91 -6.74 -12.57
C SER A 7 -3.16 -7.65 -12.44
N ASN A 8 -2.98 -8.96 -12.47
CA ASN A 8 -3.91 -10.04 -12.23
C ASN A 8 -4.72 -9.84 -10.94
N ARG A 9 -6.04 -9.88 -11.11
CA ARG A 9 -7.05 -9.75 -10.06
C ARG A 9 -7.85 -11.04 -9.85
N LYS A 10 -7.33 -12.19 -10.29
CA LYS A 10 -7.94 -13.49 -9.99
C LYS A 10 -7.63 -13.91 -8.56
N ILE A 11 -8.62 -14.46 -7.86
CA ILE A 11 -8.43 -15.06 -6.54
C ILE A 11 -7.48 -16.24 -6.66
N ASN A 12 -6.42 -16.24 -5.84
CA ASN A 12 -5.48 -17.34 -5.76
C ASN A 12 -5.97 -18.35 -4.71
N GLN A 13 -6.61 -19.44 -5.16
CA GLN A 13 -7.19 -20.43 -4.25
C GLN A 13 -6.17 -21.13 -3.35
N LYS A 14 -4.94 -21.34 -3.83
CA LYS A 14 -3.87 -21.90 -3.01
C LYS A 14 -3.54 -21.00 -1.81
N LYS A 15 -3.50 -19.68 -2.02
CA LYS A 15 -3.27 -18.71 -0.94
C LYS A 15 -4.48 -18.58 -0.01
N LEU A 16 -5.70 -18.57 -0.56
CA LEU A 16 -6.92 -18.52 0.26
C LEU A 16 -6.98 -19.70 1.22
N ASN A 17 -6.81 -20.93 0.71
CA ASN A 17 -6.81 -22.15 1.53
C ASN A 17 -5.67 -22.14 2.56
N ALA A 18 -4.50 -21.60 2.21
CA ALA A 18 -3.40 -21.45 3.15
C ALA A 18 -3.71 -20.46 4.29
N MET A 19 -4.42 -19.35 4.02
CA MET A 19 -4.86 -18.41 5.06
C MET A 19 -5.86 -19.06 6.01
N LEU A 20 -6.87 -19.78 5.49
CA LEU A 20 -7.85 -20.49 6.31
C LEU A 20 -7.18 -21.53 7.22
N LYS A 21 -6.28 -22.34 6.64
CA LYS A 21 -5.50 -23.33 7.40
C LYS A 21 -4.62 -22.67 8.46
N ALA A 22 -4.01 -21.52 8.17
CA ALA A 22 -3.18 -20.81 9.14
C ALA A 22 -4.01 -20.37 10.35
N VAL A 23 -5.20 -19.81 10.14
CA VAL A 23 -6.09 -19.42 11.25
C VAL A 23 -6.43 -20.61 12.13
N GLN A 24 -6.88 -21.74 11.55
CA GLN A 24 -7.21 -22.94 12.32
C GLN A 24 -6.00 -23.54 13.06
N ASN A 25 -4.80 -23.42 12.51
CA ASN A 25 -3.58 -23.89 13.16
C ASN A 25 -3.18 -23.03 14.36
N TYR A 26 -3.37 -21.70 14.28
CA TYR A 26 -3.02 -20.77 15.35
C TYR A 26 -4.11 -20.67 16.43
N TYR A 27 -5.39 -20.82 16.04
CA TYR A 27 -6.57 -20.70 16.89
C TYR A 27 -7.51 -21.88 16.64
N PRO A 28 -7.15 -23.11 17.07
CA PRO A 28 -7.94 -24.31 16.82
C PRO A 28 -9.34 -24.29 17.44
N GLU A 29 -9.54 -23.49 18.49
CA GLU A 29 -10.81 -23.29 19.17
C GLU A 29 -11.78 -22.38 18.42
N TYR A 30 -11.31 -21.63 17.42
CA TYR A 30 -12.14 -20.68 16.69
C TYR A 30 -12.90 -21.38 15.56
N ASP A 31 -14.22 -21.25 15.55
CA ASP A 31 -15.06 -21.72 14.43
C ASP A 31 -14.97 -20.75 13.25
N ILE A 32 -14.50 -21.26 12.11
CA ILE A 32 -14.40 -20.51 10.84
C ILE A 32 -15.48 -20.90 9.81
N SER A 33 -16.47 -21.70 10.19
CA SER A 33 -17.55 -22.15 9.30
C SER A 33 -18.29 -20.99 8.62
N TRP A 34 -18.44 -19.87 9.33
CA TRP A 34 -19.06 -18.62 8.85
C TRP A 34 -18.38 -18.01 7.62
N VAL A 35 -17.08 -18.28 7.40
CA VAL A 35 -16.33 -17.75 6.26
C VAL A 35 -16.86 -18.31 4.92
N SER A 36 -17.50 -19.49 4.94
CA SER A 36 -18.00 -20.16 3.74
C SER A 36 -19.08 -19.36 2.99
N GLY A 37 -19.75 -18.41 3.66
CA GLY A 37 -20.75 -17.53 3.06
C GLY A 37 -20.19 -16.19 2.56
N LEU A 38 -18.88 -15.98 2.60
CA LEU A 38 -18.24 -14.73 2.22
C LEU A 38 -17.57 -14.80 0.85
N GLU A 39 -17.72 -13.74 0.09
CA GLU A 39 -17.04 -13.59 -1.20
C GLU A 39 -15.59 -13.08 -0.98
N PRO A 40 -14.57 -13.83 -1.42
CA PRO A 40 -13.19 -13.38 -1.32
C PRO A 40 -12.91 -12.25 -2.31
N TRP A 41 -12.08 -11.29 -1.89
CA TRP A 41 -11.69 -10.16 -2.73
C TRP A 41 -10.16 -10.09 -2.87
N VAL A 42 -9.72 -9.36 -3.91
CA VAL A 42 -8.31 -9.08 -4.15
C VAL A 42 -8.11 -7.62 -4.56
N GLY A 43 -7.04 -7.02 -4.05
CA GLY A 43 -6.64 -5.67 -4.38
C GLY A 43 -5.17 -5.60 -4.76
N LEU A 44 -4.85 -4.70 -5.67
CA LEU A 44 -3.46 -4.37 -6.03
C LEU A 44 -2.92 -3.36 -5.01
N ARG A 45 -1.66 -3.53 -4.61
CA ARG A 45 -0.96 -2.58 -3.74
C ARG A 45 0.02 -1.78 -4.58
N PRO A 46 -0.06 -0.44 -4.61
CA PRO A 46 0.95 0.37 -5.28
C PRO A 46 2.25 0.24 -4.49
N LEU A 47 3.29 -0.23 -5.17
CA LEU A 47 4.60 -0.52 -4.59
C LEU A 47 5.68 0.20 -5.41
N SER A 48 6.59 0.86 -4.72
CA SER A 48 7.82 1.42 -5.31
C SER A 48 8.95 0.40 -5.33
N ALA A 49 9.98 0.66 -6.15
CA ALA A 49 11.11 -0.26 -6.31
C ALA A 49 11.89 -0.53 -5.00
N ASP A 50 11.92 0.45 -4.10
CA ASP A 50 12.62 0.40 -2.81
C ASP A 50 11.69 0.21 -1.60
N GLY A 51 10.38 0.14 -1.82
CA GLY A 51 9.37 0.02 -0.76
C GLY A 51 9.02 1.31 -0.01
N LEU A 52 9.63 2.46 -0.36
CA LEU A 52 9.28 3.78 0.18
C LEU A 52 8.27 4.51 -0.73
N PRO A 53 7.28 5.24 -0.18
CA PRO A 53 6.32 5.93 -1.03
C PRO A 53 6.98 7.03 -1.89
N TYR A 54 6.33 7.36 -3.01
CA TYR A 54 6.65 8.54 -3.81
C TYR A 54 5.72 9.68 -3.39
N ILE A 55 6.30 10.69 -2.74
CA ILE A 55 5.62 11.88 -2.23
C ILE A 55 6.47 13.11 -2.63
N GLY A 56 5.92 13.99 -3.47
CA GLY A 56 6.64 15.17 -3.95
C GLY A 56 6.25 15.61 -5.35
N ALA A 57 6.76 16.77 -5.78
CA ALA A 57 6.63 17.26 -7.15
C ALA A 57 7.66 16.63 -8.09
N PHE A 58 7.31 16.47 -9.36
CA PHE A 58 8.27 16.06 -10.40
C PHE A 58 9.10 17.26 -10.87
N SER A 59 10.42 17.09 -10.99
CA SER A 59 11.33 18.17 -11.39
C SER A 59 11.05 18.70 -12.80
N GLN A 60 10.64 17.82 -13.71
CA GLN A 60 10.29 18.16 -15.09
C GLN A 60 8.90 18.82 -15.22
N TYR A 61 8.01 18.59 -14.25
CA TYR A 61 6.61 19.04 -14.29
C TYR A 61 6.21 19.60 -12.92
N PRO A 62 6.48 20.89 -12.64
CA PRO A 62 6.31 21.48 -11.30
C PRO A 62 4.88 21.44 -10.76
N ASN A 63 3.88 21.34 -11.64
CA ASN A 63 2.47 21.22 -11.30
C ASN A 63 1.97 19.76 -11.19
N LEU A 64 2.87 18.77 -11.28
CA LEU A 64 2.56 17.36 -11.12
C LEU A 64 3.14 16.84 -9.80
N ILE A 65 2.27 16.30 -8.94
CA ILE A 65 2.62 15.80 -7.61
C ILE A 65 2.29 14.30 -7.52
N ALA A 66 3.19 13.51 -6.95
CA ALA A 66 2.98 12.11 -6.61
C ALA A 66 2.59 11.95 -5.14
N ALA A 67 1.69 11.00 -4.85
CA ALA A 67 1.32 10.54 -3.52
C ALA A 67 0.93 9.04 -3.59
N THR A 68 1.90 8.16 -3.80
CA THR A 68 1.65 6.73 -4.07
C THR A 68 2.76 5.84 -3.52
N GLY A 69 2.66 4.52 -3.74
CA GLY A 69 3.73 3.57 -3.41
C GLY A 69 3.75 3.11 -1.96
N HIS A 70 2.69 3.34 -1.18
CA HIS A 70 2.63 3.01 0.25
C HIS A 70 2.53 1.52 0.58
N ALA A 71 2.50 0.64 -0.42
CA ALA A 71 2.45 -0.82 -0.26
C ALA A 71 1.34 -1.28 0.72
N MET A 72 1.73 -1.90 1.83
CA MET A 72 0.80 -2.42 2.85
C MET A 72 0.34 -1.36 3.86
N LEU A 73 0.97 -0.17 3.86
CA LEU A 73 0.82 0.85 4.90
C LEU A 73 -0.03 2.05 4.45
N GLY A 74 -0.72 1.96 3.30
CA GLY A 74 -1.47 3.07 2.72
C GLY A 74 -2.50 3.70 3.66
N ILE A 75 -3.28 2.90 4.38
CA ILE A 75 -4.27 3.42 5.34
C ILE A 75 -3.57 4.11 6.51
N SER A 76 -2.58 3.46 7.12
CA SER A 76 -1.83 3.99 8.27
C SER A 76 -1.08 5.28 7.94
N LEU A 77 -0.54 5.40 6.72
CA LEU A 77 0.25 6.56 6.27
C LEU A 77 -0.60 7.63 5.57
N SER A 78 -1.90 7.40 5.38
CA SER A 78 -2.77 8.36 4.69
C SER A 78 -2.84 9.73 5.37
N PRO A 79 -2.90 9.87 6.72
CA PRO A 79 -3.03 11.19 7.34
C PRO A 79 -1.76 12.03 7.14
N ILE A 80 -0.58 11.44 7.37
CA ILE A 80 0.69 12.14 7.20
C ILE A 80 0.95 12.46 5.73
N THR A 81 0.60 11.55 4.81
CA THR A 81 0.68 11.82 3.37
C THR A 81 -0.20 13.02 2.99
N GLY A 82 -1.43 13.08 3.50
CA GLY A 82 -2.34 14.20 3.27
C GLY A 82 -1.78 15.53 3.76
N LYS A 83 -1.20 15.57 4.97
CA LYS A 83 -0.51 16.77 5.48
C LYS A 83 0.60 17.23 4.53
N LEU A 84 1.49 16.32 4.14
CA LEU A 84 2.64 16.65 3.29
C LEU A 84 2.21 17.19 1.93
N ILE A 85 1.17 16.60 1.34
CA ILE A 85 0.63 17.08 0.07
C ILE A 85 0.01 18.47 0.24
N CYS A 86 -0.65 18.74 1.36
CA CYS A 86 -1.17 20.07 1.67
C CYS A 86 -0.03 21.11 1.78
N ASP A 87 1.06 20.76 2.46
CA ASP A 87 2.24 21.63 2.57
C ASP A 87 2.85 21.92 1.20
N ILE A 88 3.09 20.87 0.39
CA ILE A 88 3.66 20.98 -0.96
C ILE A 88 2.79 21.86 -1.86
N VAL A 89 1.47 21.64 -1.88
CA VAL A 89 0.53 22.41 -2.73
C VAL A 89 0.45 23.87 -2.28
N SER A 90 0.61 24.14 -0.99
CA SER A 90 0.58 25.49 -0.43
C SER A 90 1.91 26.24 -0.56
N GLY A 91 2.98 25.57 -1.02
CA GLY A 91 4.34 26.11 -1.07
C GLY A 91 5.01 26.20 0.31
N ASN A 92 4.50 25.47 1.30
CA ASN A 92 5.12 25.36 2.61
C ASN A 92 6.26 24.32 2.59
N GLU A 93 7.32 24.58 3.34
CA GLU A 93 8.41 23.64 3.50
C GLU A 93 8.02 22.56 4.53
N PRO A 94 8.10 21.25 4.19
CA PRO A 94 7.77 20.19 5.14
C PRO A 94 8.72 20.15 6.35
N ASP A 95 8.20 19.81 7.52
CA ASP A 95 8.95 19.77 8.79
C ASP A 95 10.07 18.70 8.87
N PHE A 96 10.32 17.94 7.80
CA PHE A 96 11.35 16.90 7.78
C PHE A 96 11.91 16.67 6.36
N ASP A 97 13.04 15.97 6.31
CA ASP A 97 13.76 15.68 5.06
C ASP A 97 12.97 14.72 4.15
N MET A 98 12.53 15.26 3.00
CA MET A 98 11.74 14.55 2.00
C MET A 98 12.57 13.81 0.94
N ARG A 99 13.91 13.86 0.99
CA ARG A 99 14.77 13.30 -0.08
C ARG A 99 14.46 11.85 -0.44
N MET A 100 14.26 11.00 0.57
CA MET A 100 13.94 9.58 0.34
C MET A 100 12.51 9.33 -0.17
N LEU A 101 11.62 10.31 -0.05
CA LEU A 101 10.24 10.23 -0.52
C LEU A 101 10.06 10.84 -1.90
N SER A 102 11.02 11.66 -2.36
CA SER A 102 10.98 12.34 -3.65
C SER A 102 10.66 11.37 -4.80
N PRO A 103 9.76 11.73 -5.72
CA PRO A 103 9.53 10.96 -6.94
C PRO A 103 10.72 11.01 -7.91
N ASN A 104 11.69 11.91 -7.69
CA ASN A 104 12.88 12.10 -8.54
C ASN A 104 14.13 11.40 -7.97
N ARG A 105 13.98 10.47 -7.03
CA ARG A 105 15.12 9.80 -6.38
C ARG A 105 15.76 8.68 -7.21
N PHE A 106 15.24 8.45 -8.42
CA PHE A 106 15.69 7.47 -9.41
C PHE A 106 15.85 8.15 -10.77
#